data_AF-A0A8J7KFQ7-F1
#
_entry.id   AF-A0A8J7KFQ7-F1
#
_cell.length_a   1.000
_cell.length_b   1.000
_cell.length_c   1.000
_cell.angle_alpha   90.00
_cell.angle_beta   90.00
_cell.angle_gamma   90.00
#
_symmetry.space_group_name_H-M   'P 1'
#
loop_
_entity.id
_entity.type
_entity.pdbx_description
1 polymer ?
#
loop_
_entity_poly.entity_id
_entity_poly.type
_entity_poly.pdbx_seq_one_letter_code
_entity_poly.pdbx_strand_id
1 'polypeptide(L)'
;MPRNPAVGRRSLVPVRRAGCGGATPKPVWLWWSGVEATGDDIDRLWQAFLRRFDIEHTFRLFKQTLGWTCPKIRTPDQADRRTWLILVAYTQLRPAPPHAADLRRPWERPSNQVD
;
A
#
# COMPACT_ATOMS: atom_id res chain seq x y z
N MET A 1 19.33 -35.33 25.61
CA MET A 1 19.35 -34.50 24.39
C MET A 1 19.97 -33.15 24.72
N PRO A 2 21.05 -32.71 24.06
CA PRO A 2 21.56 -31.36 24.24
C PRO A 2 20.63 -30.33 23.58
N ARG A 3 20.38 -29.20 24.25
CA ARG A 3 19.63 -28.05 23.68
C ARG A 3 20.46 -27.39 22.59
N ASN A 4 19.85 -27.15 21.43
CA ASN A 4 20.41 -26.39 20.31
C ASN A 4 20.50 -24.89 20.67
N PRO A 5 21.69 -24.24 20.60
CA PRO A 5 21.86 -22.82 20.91
C PRO A 5 21.37 -21.85 19.81
N ALA A 6 20.88 -22.34 18.67
CA ALA A 6 20.44 -21.51 17.54
C ALA A 6 19.01 -20.96 17.65
N VAL A 7 18.52 -20.63 18.86
CA VAL A 7 17.31 -19.80 18.98
C VAL A 7 17.73 -18.35 18.77
N GLY A 8 17.69 -17.91 17.52
CA GLY A 8 18.14 -16.59 17.08
C GLY A 8 17.59 -15.45 17.94
N ARG A 9 18.47 -14.51 18.31
CA ARG A 9 18.08 -13.24 18.94
C ARG A 9 17.07 -12.54 18.03
N ARG A 10 15.81 -12.52 18.46
CA ARG A 10 14.76 -11.70 17.84
C ARG A 10 15.05 -10.25 18.18
N SER A 11 15.35 -9.43 17.18
CA SER A 11 15.66 -8.02 17.38
C SER A 11 14.37 -7.19 17.33
N LEU A 12 14.00 -6.59 18.45
CA LEU A 12 13.04 -5.48 18.48
C LEU A 12 13.82 -4.20 18.20
N VAL A 13 13.55 -3.56 17.06
CA VAL A 13 14.26 -2.34 16.69
C VAL A 13 13.40 -1.12 17.04
N PRO A 14 13.86 -0.23 17.95
CA PRO A 14 13.17 1.02 18.19
C PRO A 14 13.39 1.95 17.00
N VAL A 15 12.33 2.22 16.24
CA VAL A 15 12.42 3.14 15.10
C VAL A 15 11.91 4.51 15.54
N ARG A 16 12.78 5.52 15.46
CA ARG A 16 12.44 6.94 15.64
C ARG A 16 12.98 7.73 14.47
N ARG A 17 12.14 8.56 13.85
CA ARG A 17 12.57 9.57 12.88
C ARG A 17 11.81 10.87 13.15
N ALA A 18 12.42 12.00 12.83
CA ALA A 18 11.74 13.30 12.86
C ALA A 18 10.55 13.29 11.88
N GLY A 19 9.37 13.71 12.35
CA GLY A 19 8.16 13.77 11.54
C GLY A 19 8.20 14.93 10.54
N CYS A 20 7.63 14.74 9.35
CA CYS A 20 7.30 15.85 8.47
C CYS A 20 6.06 16.58 9.04
N GLY A 21 6.26 17.73 9.70
CA GLY A 21 5.18 18.55 10.24
C GLY A 21 5.31 19.00 11.71
N GLY A 22 6.51 19.01 12.28
CA GLY A 22 6.76 19.59 13.61
C GLY A 22 6.30 18.75 14.81
N ALA A 23 5.45 17.74 14.59
CA ALA A 23 5.09 16.77 15.61
C ALA A 23 6.17 15.68 15.73
N THR A 24 6.67 15.45 16.95
CA THR A 24 7.56 14.34 17.27
C THR A 24 6.77 13.03 17.17
N PRO A 25 7.08 12.11 16.23
CA PRO A 25 6.33 10.88 16.09
C PRO A 25 6.47 10.02 17.35
N LYS A 26 5.38 9.41 17.81
CA LYS A 26 5.43 8.42 18.88
C LYS A 26 6.34 7.26 18.42
N PRO A 27 7.27 6.79 19.26
CA PRO A 27 8.12 5.66 18.91
C PRO A 27 7.26 4.43 18.65
N VAL A 28 7.55 3.70 17.57
CA VAL A 28 6.92 2.42 17.24
C VAL A 28 7.97 1.32 17.24
N TRP A 29 7.55 0.12 17.64
CA TRP A 29 8.38 -1.07 17.64
C TRP A 29 8.03 -1.92 16.42
N LEU A 30 9.00 -2.13 15.53
CA LEU A 30 8.84 -2.98 14.37
C LEU A 30 9.57 -4.31 14.61
N TRP A 31 8.90 -5.40 14.25
CA TRP A 31 9.47 -6.74 14.31
C TRP A 31 10.06 -7.13 12.95
N TRP A 32 11.23 -7.76 12.96
CA TRP A 32 11.95 -8.22 11.78
C TRP A 32 12.52 -9.61 12.04
N SER A 33 12.51 -10.46 11.02
CA SER A 33 12.98 -11.85 11.12
C SER A 33 14.48 -12.02 10.91
N GLY A 34 15.14 -11.06 10.26
CA GLY A 34 16.58 -11.11 10.03
C GLY A 34 17.37 -10.85 11.33
N VAL A 35 18.56 -11.45 11.39
CA VAL A 35 19.54 -11.17 12.43
C VAL A 35 20.37 -9.95 12.04
N GLU A 36 20.89 -9.23 13.02
CA GLU A 36 21.84 -8.11 12.81
C GLU A 36 21.34 -7.01 11.84
N ALA A 37 20.14 -6.49 12.09
CA ALA A 37 19.57 -5.41 11.27
C ALA A 37 20.52 -4.21 11.14
N THR A 38 20.87 -3.88 9.90
CA THR A 38 21.68 -2.72 9.55
C THR A 38 20.84 -1.44 9.54
N GLY A 39 21.49 -0.27 9.46
CA GLY A 39 20.78 1.01 9.31
C GLY A 39 19.85 1.04 8.08
N ASP A 40 20.29 0.46 6.96
CA ASP A 40 19.48 0.35 5.74
C ASP A 40 18.25 -0.54 5.95
N ASP A 41 18.36 -1.61 6.74
CA ASP A 41 17.21 -2.45 7.09
C ASP A 41 16.19 -1.67 7.93
N ILE A 42 16.65 -0.79 8.82
CA ILE A 42 15.79 0.09 9.62
C ILE A 42 15.02 1.06 8.72
N ASP A 43 15.71 1.67 7.75
CA ASP A 43 15.06 2.57 6.80
C ASP A 43 14.05 1.83 5.91
N ARG A 44 14.38 0.61 5.44
CA ARG A 44 13.45 -0.23 4.69
C ARG A 44 12.23 -0.63 5.51
N LEU A 45 12.43 -1.05 6.76
CA LEU A 45 11.37 -1.36 7.71
C LEU A 45 10.44 -0.17 7.94
N TRP A 46 11.02 1.03 8.07
CA TRP A 46 10.26 2.27 8.19
C TRP A 46 9.45 2.58 6.92
N GLN A 47 10.05 2.48 5.74
CA GLN A 47 9.32 2.67 4.48
C GLN A 47 8.18 1.65 4.33
N ALA A 48 8.43 0.38 4.62
CA ALA A 48 7.39 -0.65 4.60
C ALA A 48 6.26 -0.35 5.59
N PHE A 49 6.59 0.13 6.80
CA PHE A 49 5.60 0.55 7.79
C PHE A 49 4.75 1.72 7.28
N LEU A 50 5.35 2.72 6.63
CA LEU A 50 4.59 3.84 6.06
C LEU A 50 3.66 3.39 4.93
N ARG A 51 4.07 2.41 4.12
CA ARG A 51 3.25 1.84 3.03
C ARG A 51 2.14 0.91 3.50
N ARG A 52 2.07 0.57 4.79
CA ARG A 52 1.05 -0.38 5.30
C ARG A 52 -0.39 0.06 5.05
N PHE A 53 -0.63 1.37 4.97
CA PHE A 53 -1.97 1.91 4.71
C PHE A 53 -2.41 1.74 3.25
N ASP A 54 -1.49 1.47 2.33
CA ASP A 54 -1.81 1.30 0.91
C ASP A 54 -2.78 0.13 0.70
N ILE A 55 -2.72 -0.92 1.52
CA ILE A 55 -3.64 -2.06 1.43
C ILE A 55 -5.07 -1.67 1.84
N GLU A 56 -5.21 -0.88 2.92
CA GLU A 56 -6.51 -0.38 3.38
C GLU A 56 -7.12 0.56 2.34
N HIS A 57 -6.32 1.44 1.77
CA HIS A 57 -6.73 2.32 0.69
C HIS A 57 -7.13 1.55 -0.57
N THR A 58 -6.42 0.47 -0.90
CA THR A 58 -6.77 -0.42 -2.02
C THR A 58 -8.11 -1.10 -1.77
N PHE A 59 -8.36 -1.64 -0.58
CA PHE A 59 -9.67 -2.21 -0.24
C PHE A 59 -10.79 -1.17 -0.24
N ARG A 60 -10.51 0.06 0.20
CA ARG A 60 -11.47 1.17 0.12
C ARG A 60 -11.82 1.48 -1.33
N LEU A 61 -10.82 1.63 -2.21
CA LEU A 61 -10.99 1.83 -3.65
C LEU A 61 -11.85 0.73 -4.26
N PHE A 62 -11.55 -0.54 -3.96
CA PHE A 62 -12.28 -1.68 -4.51
C PHE A 62 -13.76 -1.65 -4.13
N LYS A 63 -14.06 -1.43 -2.86
CA LYS A 63 -15.44 -1.43 -2.36
C LYS A 63 -16.22 -0.19 -2.81
N GLN A 64 -15.63 0.99 -2.72
CA GLN A 64 -16.35 2.26 -2.89
C GLN A 64 -16.37 2.76 -4.33
N THR A 65 -15.28 2.58 -5.08
CA THR A 65 -15.14 3.15 -6.42
C THR A 65 -15.35 2.10 -7.50
N LEU A 66 -14.70 0.94 -7.37
CA LEU A 66 -14.85 -0.14 -8.36
C LEU A 66 -16.10 -1.00 -8.11
N GLY A 67 -16.79 -0.77 -7.00
CA GLY A 67 -18.05 -1.40 -6.66
C GLY A 67 -17.95 -2.89 -6.40
N TRP A 68 -16.85 -3.35 -5.79
CA TRP A 68 -16.61 -4.77 -5.49
C TRP A 68 -17.80 -5.43 -4.78
N THR A 69 -18.43 -4.71 -3.85
CA THR A 69 -19.59 -5.18 -3.05
C THR A 69 -20.96 -4.69 -3.57
N CYS A 70 -21.00 -3.95 -4.68
CA CYS A 70 -22.25 -3.44 -5.24
C CYS A 70 -23.20 -4.50 -5.86
N PRO A 71 -22.71 -5.53 -6.60
CA PRO A 71 -23.62 -6.48 -7.25
C PRO A 71 -24.27 -7.44 -6.27
N LYS A 72 -25.57 -7.71 -6.45
CA LYS A 72 -26.33 -8.72 -5.70
C LYS A 72 -26.07 -10.12 -6.28
N ILE A 73 -24.94 -10.70 -5.91
CA ILE A 73 -24.48 -12.00 -6.39
C ILE A 73 -25.15 -13.13 -5.59
N ARG A 74 -25.53 -14.22 -6.27
CA ARG A 74 -26.28 -15.34 -5.67
C ARG A 74 -25.48 -16.64 -5.53
N THR A 75 -24.32 -16.75 -6.17
CA THR A 75 -23.49 -17.96 -6.16
C THR A 75 -22.02 -17.62 -5.89
N PRO A 76 -21.24 -18.53 -5.27
CA PRO A 76 -19.82 -18.28 -5.00
C PRO A 76 -19.01 -18.05 -6.29
N ASP A 77 -19.26 -18.82 -7.36
CA ASP A 77 -18.54 -18.66 -8.63
C ASP A 77 -18.70 -17.27 -9.25
N GLN A 78 -19.88 -16.66 -9.09
CA GLN A 78 -20.12 -15.29 -9.54
C GLN A 78 -19.33 -14.27 -8.71
N ALA A 79 -19.13 -14.51 -7.41
CA ALA A 79 -18.35 -13.65 -6.54
C ALA A 79 -16.86 -13.71 -6.88
N ASP A 80 -16.36 -14.89 -7.21
CA ASP A 80 -14.98 -15.08 -7.67
C ASP A 80 -14.75 -14.37 -9.00
N ARG A 81 -15.64 -14.56 -9.99
CA ARG A 81 -15.58 -13.84 -11.27
C ARG A 81 -15.63 -12.32 -11.06
N ARG A 82 -16.46 -11.82 -10.15
CA ARG A 82 -16.49 -10.39 -9.81
C ARG A 82 -15.17 -9.91 -9.24
N THR A 83 -14.56 -10.69 -8.34
CA THR A 83 -13.25 -10.37 -7.77
C THR A 83 -12.19 -10.29 -8.87
N TRP A 84 -12.17 -11.25 -9.79
CA TRP A 84 -11.27 -11.21 -10.95
C TRP A 84 -11.46 -9.96 -11.82
N LEU A 85 -12.71 -9.56 -12.11
CA LEU A 85 -12.97 -8.33 -12.86
C LEU A 85 -12.46 -7.08 -12.15
N ILE A 86 -12.63 -6.99 -10.83
CA ILE A 86 -12.11 -5.88 -10.02
C ILE A 86 -10.58 -5.84 -10.06
N LEU A 87 -9.93 -7.00 -9.94
CA LEU A 87 -8.47 -7.10 -10.01
C LEU A 87 -7.92 -6.70 -11.38
N VAL A 88 -8.56 -7.16 -12.46
CA VAL A 88 -8.17 -6.77 -13.84
C VAL A 88 -8.31 -5.27 -14.03
N ALA A 89 -9.44 -4.68 -13.63
CA ALA A 89 -9.65 -3.24 -13.73
C ALA A 89 -8.61 -2.45 -12.92
N TYR A 90 -8.30 -2.88 -11.69
CA TYR A 90 -7.26 -2.26 -10.88
C TYR A 90 -5.88 -2.33 -11.54
N THR A 91 -5.51 -3.47 -12.10
CA THR A 91 -4.23 -3.67 -12.79
C THR A 91 -4.13 -2.78 -14.04
N GLN A 92 -5.23 -2.58 -14.77
CA GLN A 92 -5.27 -1.65 -15.92
C GLN A 92 -5.18 -0.18 -15.49
N LEU A 93 -5.77 0.19 -14.35
CA LEU A 93 -5.73 1.56 -13.84
C LEU A 93 -4.37 1.96 -13.27
N ARG A 94 -3.58 1.03 -12.74
CA ARG A 94 -2.26 1.30 -12.16
C ARG A 94 -1.27 2.00 -13.13
N PRO A 95 -1.11 1.55 -14.39
CA PRO A 95 -0.27 2.23 -15.38
C PRO A 95 -1.01 3.31 -16.18
N ALA A 96 -2.30 3.55 -15.91
CA ALA A 96 -3.10 4.50 -16.67
C ALA A 96 -2.74 6.01 -16.52
N PRO A 97 -2.05 6.51 -15.47
CA PRO A 97 -1.86 7.96 -15.30
C PRO A 97 -1.27 8.70 -16.51
N PRO A 98 -0.24 8.19 -17.23
CA PRO A 98 0.26 8.84 -18.44
C PRO A 98 -0.78 8.92 -19.58
N HIS A 99 -1.68 7.94 -19.67
CA HIS A 99 -2.73 7.89 -20.71
C HIS A 99 -3.86 8.89 -20.46
N ALA A 100 -3.98 9.37 -19.22
CA ALA A 100 -4.93 10.39 -18.84
C ALA A 100 -4.30 11.78 -18.73
N ALA A 101 -3.01 11.94 -19.07
CA ALA A 101 -2.32 13.22 -18.99
C ALA A 101 -2.94 14.27 -19.94
N ASP A 102 -3.42 13.83 -21.09
CA ASP A 102 -4.07 14.68 -22.10
C ASP A 102 -5.58 14.89 -21.82
N LEU A 103 -6.13 14.20 -20.82
CA LEU A 103 -7.52 14.36 -20.42
C LEU A 103 -7.63 15.51 -19.42
N ARG A 104 -8.10 16.66 -19.90
CA ARG A 104 -8.36 17.83 -19.06
C ARG A 104 -9.39 17.51 -17.98
N ARG A 105 -9.12 17.91 -16.74
CA ARG A 105 -10.12 17.79 -15.67
C ARG A 105 -11.18 18.88 -15.86
N PRO A 106 -12.45 18.63 -15.48
CA PRO A 106 -13.55 19.57 -15.71
C PRO A 106 -13.35 20.97 -15.12
N TRP A 107 -12.53 21.11 -14.08
CA TRP A 107 -12.22 22.37 -13.40
C TRP A 107 -10.90 23.01 -13.83
N GLU A 108 -10.15 22.38 -14.73
CA GLU A 108 -8.92 22.96 -15.28
C GLU A 108 -9.29 24.05 -16.29
N ARG A 109 -8.58 25.19 -16.21
CA ARG A 109 -8.77 26.29 -17.16
C ARG A 109 -8.38 25.83 -18.56
N PRO A 110 -9.03 26.34 -19.62
CA PRO A 110 -8.61 26.07 -21.00
C PRO A 110 -7.13 26.43 -21.18
N SER A 111 -6.33 25.47 -21.68
CA SER A 111 -4.99 25.76 -22.16
C SER A 111 -5.13 26.58 -23.44
N ASN A 112 -4.60 27.81 -23.45
CA ASN A 112 -4.39 28.54 -24.69
C ASN A 112 -3.26 27.83 -25.44
N GLN A 113 -3.62 26.86 -26.27
CA GLN A 113 -2.68 26.28 -27.23
C GLN A 113 -2.55 27.29 -28.37
N VAL A 114 -1.37 27.92 -28.46
CA VAL A 114 -0.97 28.75 -29.58
C VAL A 114 -0.23 27.81 -30.54
N ASP A 115 -0.74 27.72 -31.76
CA ASP A 115 -0.11 27.02 -32.90
C ASP A 115 1.22 27.69 -33.32
#